data_AF-A0A327WC50-F1
#
_entry.id   AF-A0A327WC50-F1
#
_cell.length_a   1.000
_cell.length_b   1.000
_cell.length_c   1.000
_cell.angle_alpha   90.00
_cell.angle_beta   90.00
_cell.angle_gamma   90.00
#
_symmetry.space_group_name_H-M   'P 1'
#
loop_
_entity.id
_entity.type
_entity.pdbx_description
1 polymer ?
#
loop_
_entity_poly.entity_id
_entity_poly.type
_entity_poly.pdbx_seq_one_letter_code
_entity_poly.pdbx_strand_id
1 'polypeptide(L)'
;MKPINLHELNRAYFKFIIHFVILILFVLVGVACFFFTSRHELQLLGEQSRSYDQLAYYREEVTSRFDNVLLKFRSLTQYVNADAQELSNQALLINGVQSDNNRVRGLLDERKQLEVVPSYELYGKMTKNVMVLASLKDSLSQTRFQMESLREQLEACGNSTKKAMKKLNGY
;
A
#
# COMPACT_ATOMS: atom_id res chain seq x y z
N MET A 1 54.25 -51.61 -53.74
CA MET A 1 53.26 -50.64 -53.22
C MET A 1 51.96 -50.87 -53.96
N LYS A 2 50.87 -51.22 -53.27
CA LYS A 2 49.57 -51.46 -53.92
C LYS A 2 48.99 -50.11 -54.40
N PRO A 3 48.47 -50.03 -55.64
CA PRO A 3 47.87 -48.79 -56.14
C PRO A 3 46.67 -48.43 -55.27
N ILE A 4 46.73 -47.24 -54.67
CA ILE A 4 45.63 -46.67 -53.89
C ILE A 4 44.47 -46.45 -54.84
N ASN A 5 43.34 -47.09 -54.54
CA ASN A 5 42.12 -46.94 -55.31
C ASN A 5 41.52 -45.56 -55.02
N LEU A 6 41.95 -44.56 -55.80
CA LEU A 6 41.61 -43.13 -55.63
C LEU A 6 40.09 -42.88 -55.53
N HIS A 7 39.28 -43.77 -56.11
CA HIS A 7 37.83 -43.69 -56.07
C HIS A 7 37.24 -43.96 -54.67
N GLU A 8 37.77 -44.96 -53.96
CA GLU A 8 37.32 -45.26 -52.59
C GLU A 8 37.77 -44.19 -51.60
N LEU A 9 38.97 -43.64 -51.82
CA LEU A 9 39.50 -42.54 -51.02
C LEU A 9 38.62 -41.28 -51.16
N ASN A 10 38.30 -40.88 -52.40
CA ASN A 10 37.42 -39.72 -52.65
C ASN A 10 36.01 -39.91 -52.06
N ARG A 11 35.46 -41.13 -52.10
CA ARG A 11 34.15 -41.43 -51.50
C ARG A 11 34.17 -41.31 -49.97
N ALA A 12 35.25 -41.78 -49.33
CA ALA A 12 35.44 -41.65 -47.89
C ALA A 12 35.61 -40.18 -47.47
N TYR A 13 36.40 -39.40 -48.20
CA TYR A 13 36.54 -37.95 -47.97
C TYR A 13 35.21 -37.21 -48.15
N PHE A 14 34.42 -37.54 -49.17
CA PHE A 14 33.13 -36.88 -49.39
C PHE A 14 32.15 -37.15 -48.25
N LYS A 15 32.09 -38.39 -47.74
CA LYS A 15 31.30 -38.71 -46.54
C LYS A 15 31.79 -37.94 -45.31
N PHE A 16 33.11 -37.86 -45.11
CA PHE A 16 33.68 -37.10 -44.00
C PHE A 16 33.31 -35.61 -44.09
N ILE A 17 33.42 -35.00 -45.27
CA ILE A 17 33.05 -33.59 -45.49
C ILE A 17 31.57 -33.37 -45.19
N ILE A 18 30.67 -34.25 -45.65
CA ILE A 18 29.24 -34.13 -45.34
C ILE A 18 28.98 -34.18 -43.84
N HIS A 19 29.56 -35.15 -43.13
CA HIS A 19 29.40 -35.25 -41.67
C HIS A 19 29.98 -34.02 -40.95
N PHE A 20 31.10 -33.49 -41.44
CA PHE A 20 31.72 -32.29 -40.88
C PHE A 20 30.86 -31.04 -41.09
N VAL A 21 30.28 -30.87 -42.29
CA VAL A 21 29.36 -29.76 -42.60
C VAL A 21 28.08 -29.86 -41.77
N ILE A 22 27.52 -31.05 -41.61
CA ILE A 22 26.35 -31.28 -40.74
C ILE A 22 26.67 -30.93 -39.29
N LEU A 23 27.85 -31.31 -38.80
CA LEU A 23 28.28 -30.99 -37.44
C LEU A 23 28.41 -29.48 -37.24
N ILE A 24 29.01 -28.76 -38.20
CA ILE A 24 29.10 -27.30 -38.16
C ILE A 24 27.71 -26.67 -38.14
N LEU A 25 26.79 -27.11 -39.01
CA LEU A 25 25.41 -26.62 -39.03
C LEU A 25 24.71 -26.87 -37.69
N PHE A 26 24.89 -28.06 -37.11
CA PHE A 26 24.29 -28.39 -35.82
C PHE A 26 24.81 -27.48 -34.70
N VAL A 27 26.11 -27.21 -34.67
CA VAL A 27 26.70 -26.26 -33.70
C VAL A 27 26.14 -24.85 -33.90
N LEU A 28 26.05 -24.37 -35.13
CA LEU A 28 25.48 -23.05 -35.43
C LEU A 28 24.02 -22.93 -34.99
N VAL A 29 23.21 -23.97 -35.25
CA VAL A 29 21.81 -24.02 -34.77
C VAL A 29 21.76 -24.05 -33.25
N GLY A 30 22.61 -24.83 -32.59
CA GLY A 30 22.68 -24.89 -31.13
C GLY A 30 23.00 -23.53 -30.50
N VAL A 31 23.98 -22.81 -31.05
CA VAL A 31 24.35 -21.46 -30.61
C VAL A 31 23.21 -20.47 -30.89
N ALA A 32 22.57 -20.54 -32.05
CA ALA A 32 21.43 -19.67 -32.38
C ALA A 32 20.25 -19.89 -31.43
N CYS A 33 19.89 -21.15 -31.15
CA CYS A 33 18.85 -21.50 -30.19
C CYS A 33 19.21 -21.00 -28.77
N PHE A 34 20.46 -21.16 -28.35
CA PHE A 34 20.92 -20.66 -27.05
C PHE A 34 20.69 -19.14 -26.92
N PHE A 35 21.14 -18.35 -27.89
CA PHE A 35 20.93 -16.90 -27.85
C PHE A 35 19.46 -16.49 -27.92
N PHE A 36 18.65 -17.23 -28.69
CA PHE A 36 17.21 -16.97 -28.76
C PHE A 36 16.52 -17.22 -27.41
N THR A 37 16.78 -18.37 -26.80
CA THR A 37 16.25 -18.71 -25.47
C THR A 37 16.71 -17.73 -24.41
N SER A 38 18.01 -17.40 -24.36
CA SER A 38 18.54 -16.45 -23.38
C SER A 38 17.91 -15.06 -23.51
N ARG A 39 17.63 -14.59 -24.73
CA ARG A 39 16.92 -13.31 -24.92
C ARG A 39 15.49 -13.37 -24.41
N HIS A 40 14.79 -14.47 -24.68
CA HIS A 40 13.40 -14.64 -24.22
C HIS A 40 13.32 -14.74 -22.70
N GLU A 41 14.22 -15.50 -22.06
CA GLU A 41 14.32 -15.57 -20.61
C GLU A 41 14.66 -14.20 -19.99
N LEU A 42 15.60 -13.45 -20.57
CA LEU A 42 15.93 -12.10 -20.10
C LEU A 42 14.74 -11.13 -20.20
N GLN A 43 13.93 -11.25 -21.24
CA GLN A 43 12.71 -10.45 -21.37
C GLN A 43 11.68 -10.82 -20.29
N LEU A 44 11.43 -12.11 -20.08
CA LEU A 44 10.53 -12.60 -19.03
C LEU A 44 10.99 -12.17 -17.63
N LEU A 45 12.28 -12.31 -17.34
CA LEU A 45 12.89 -11.84 -16.09
C LEU A 45 12.75 -10.33 -15.91
N GLY A 46 12.94 -9.55 -16.99
CA GLY A 46 12.77 -8.10 -16.96
C GLY A 46 11.32 -7.67 -16.70
N GLU A 47 10.35 -8.34 -17.32
CA GLU A 47 8.93 -8.09 -17.07
C GLU A 47 8.52 -8.47 -15.65
N GLN A 48 9.00 -9.60 -15.15
CA GLN A 48 8.77 -10.03 -13.78
C GLN A 48 9.42 -9.09 -12.76
N SER A 49 10.64 -8.61 -13.01
CA SER A 49 11.29 -7.61 -12.14
C SER A 49 10.47 -6.32 -12.08
N ARG A 50 9.94 -5.84 -13.21
CA ARG A 50 9.11 -4.64 -13.24
C ARG A 50 7.81 -4.80 -12.46
N SER A 51 7.16 -5.95 -12.54
CA SER A 51 5.94 -6.19 -11.76
C SER A 51 6.23 -6.24 -10.25
N TYR A 52 7.36 -6.84 -9.86
CA TYR A 52 7.82 -6.80 -8.47
C TYR A 52 8.14 -5.38 -7.98
N ASP A 53 8.84 -4.58 -8.77
CA ASP A 53 9.16 -3.18 -8.42
C ASP A 53 7.88 -2.35 -8.27
N GLN A 54 6.91 -2.52 -9.18
CA GLN A 54 5.61 -1.86 -9.08
C GLN A 54 4.84 -2.27 -7.81
N LEU A 55 4.91 -3.54 -7.43
CA LEU A 55 4.28 -4.04 -6.21
C LEU A 55 4.98 -3.50 -4.96
N ALA A 56 6.31 -3.44 -4.96
CA ALA A 56 7.11 -2.89 -3.87
C ALA A 56 6.81 -1.40 -3.65
N TYR A 57 6.83 -0.61 -4.71
CA TYR A 57 6.47 0.81 -4.67
C TYR A 57 5.06 1.03 -4.10
N TYR A 58 4.10 0.22 -4.55
CA TYR A 58 2.72 0.29 -4.05
C TYR A 58 2.62 -0.02 -2.55
N ARG A 59 3.32 -1.05 -2.08
CA ARG A 59 3.36 -1.40 -0.64
C ARG A 59 3.96 -0.27 0.19
N GLU A 60 5.01 0.35 -0.30
CA GLU A 60 5.66 1.48 0.37
C GLU A 60 4.72 2.69 0.43
N GLU A 61 4.03 3.02 -0.67
CA GLU A 61 3.05 4.10 -0.69
C GLU A 61 1.90 3.86 0.31
N VAL A 62 1.29 2.67 0.31
CA VAL A 62 0.22 2.33 1.25
C VAL A 62 0.70 2.40 2.69
N THR A 63 1.90 1.88 2.98
CA THR A 63 2.49 1.89 4.33
C THR A 63 2.74 3.31 4.81
N SER A 64 3.34 4.16 3.97
CA SER A 64 3.58 5.58 4.28
C SER A 64 2.29 6.35 4.61
N ARG A 65 1.18 6.05 3.90
CA ARG A 65 -0.14 6.64 4.19
C ARG A 65 -0.68 6.20 5.54
N PHE A 66 -0.55 4.91 5.88
CA PHE A 66 -0.96 4.41 7.18
C PHE A 66 -0.14 5.00 8.33
N ASP A 67 1.16 5.21 8.13
CA ASP A 67 2.00 5.90 9.12
C ASP A 67 1.53 7.35 9.35
N ASN A 68 1.14 8.06 8.28
CA ASN A 68 0.58 9.40 8.41
C ASN A 68 -0.75 9.40 9.17
N VAL A 69 -1.64 8.45 8.87
CA VAL A 69 -2.89 8.25 9.61
C VAL A 69 -2.61 7.98 11.10
N LEU A 70 -1.62 7.14 11.40
CA LEU A 70 -1.22 6.85 12.78
C LEU A 70 -0.68 8.09 13.51
N LEU A 71 0.15 8.90 12.84
CA LEU A 71 0.66 10.17 13.37
C LEU A 71 -0.49 11.14 13.67
N LYS A 72 -1.46 11.29 12.77
CA LYS A 72 -2.66 12.10 12.98
C LYS A 72 -3.48 11.59 14.17
N PHE A 73 -3.68 10.27 14.30
CA PHE A 73 -4.34 9.71 15.48
C PHE A 73 -3.59 9.99 16.79
N ARG A 74 -2.25 9.94 16.78
CA ARG A 74 -1.45 10.31 17.95
C ARG A 74 -1.60 11.79 18.31
N SER A 75 -1.68 12.68 17.33
CA SER A 75 -1.99 14.10 17.60
C SER A 75 -3.41 14.28 18.17
N LEU A 76 -4.40 13.54 17.66
CA LEU A 76 -5.77 13.53 18.17
C LEU A 76 -5.87 13.09 19.65
N THR A 77 -4.96 12.23 20.13
CA THR A 77 -4.89 11.86 21.56
C THR A 77 -4.36 12.96 22.47
N GLN A 78 -3.66 13.97 21.94
CA GLN A 78 -3.11 15.09 22.74
C GLN A 78 -4.16 16.15 23.06
N TYR A 79 -5.23 16.24 22.29
CA TYR A 79 -6.36 17.13 22.58
C TYR A 79 -7.26 16.51 23.65
N VAL A 80 -7.16 17.05 24.86
CA VAL A 80 -7.87 16.57 26.06
C VAL A 80 -8.89 17.59 26.54
N ASN A 81 -8.73 18.87 26.21
CA ASN A 81 -9.55 19.95 26.78
C ASN A 81 -10.83 20.13 25.97
N ALA A 82 -11.91 20.49 26.68
CA ALA A 82 -13.21 20.81 26.09
C ALA A 82 -13.25 22.27 25.62
N ASP A 83 -12.28 22.68 24.81
CA ASP A 83 -12.23 24.03 24.23
C ASP A 83 -12.74 24.02 22.77
N ALA A 84 -13.42 25.10 22.36
CA ALA A 84 -14.01 25.21 21.02
C ALA A 84 -12.93 25.26 19.91
N GLN A 85 -11.78 25.87 20.19
CA GLN A 85 -10.64 25.92 19.27
C GLN A 85 -10.02 24.51 19.11
N GLU A 86 -9.88 23.76 20.21
CA GLU A 86 -9.41 22.38 20.18
C GLU A 86 -10.38 21.46 19.43
N LEU A 87 -11.70 21.65 19.59
CA LEU A 87 -12.72 20.89 18.87
C LEU A 87 -12.65 21.12 17.35
N SER A 88 -12.47 22.37 16.92
CA SER A 88 -12.30 22.73 15.51
C SER A 88 -11.04 22.10 14.89
N ASN A 89 -9.93 22.14 15.63
CA ASN A 89 -8.67 21.52 15.20
C ASN A 89 -8.78 19.98 15.15
N GLN A 90 -9.47 19.35 16.11
CA GLN A 90 -9.76 17.92 16.06
C GLN A 90 -10.58 17.56 14.81
N ALA A 91 -11.61 18.34 14.48
CA ALA A 91 -12.43 18.10 13.30
C ALA A 91 -11.62 18.17 12.00
N LEU A 92 -10.68 19.13 11.89
CA LEU A 92 -9.74 19.21 10.76
C LEU A 92 -8.87 17.96 10.64
N LEU A 93 -8.33 17.47 11.76
CA LEU A 93 -7.50 16.26 11.78
C LEU A 93 -8.31 15.00 11.42
N ILE A 94 -9.54 14.87 11.92
CA ILE A 94 -10.45 13.76 11.61
C ILE A 94 -10.79 13.74 10.12
N ASN A 95 -11.13 14.90 9.54
CA ASN A 95 -11.36 15.02 8.10
C ASN A 95 -10.12 14.64 7.28
N GLY A 96 -8.94 15.05 7.74
CA GLY A 96 -7.67 14.65 7.14
C GLY A 96 -7.43 13.14 7.17
N VAL A 97 -7.75 12.49 8.30
CA VAL A 97 -7.67 11.01 8.44
C VAL A 97 -8.67 10.32 7.52
N GLN A 98 -9.91 10.80 7.45
CA GLN A 98 -10.94 10.23 6.59
C GLN A 98 -10.58 10.36 5.10
N SER A 99 -10.05 11.52 4.69
CA SER A 99 -9.57 11.76 3.32
C SER A 99 -8.45 10.80 2.94
N ASP A 100 -7.41 10.67 3.77
CA ASP A 100 -6.30 9.75 3.52
C ASP A 100 -6.77 8.30 3.48
N ASN A 101 -7.68 7.92 4.37
CA ASN A 101 -8.24 6.58 4.42
C ASN A 101 -9.08 6.26 3.18
N ASN A 102 -9.87 7.21 2.67
CA ASN A 102 -10.61 7.07 1.42
C ASN A 102 -9.68 6.94 0.22
N ARG A 103 -8.55 7.66 0.21
CA ARG A 103 -7.52 7.53 -0.83
C ARG A 103 -6.92 6.12 -0.85
N VAL A 104 -6.55 5.59 0.32
CA VAL A 104 -6.04 4.21 0.47
C VAL A 104 -7.09 3.19 0.02
N ARG A 105 -8.36 3.42 0.34
CA ARG A 105 -9.46 2.54 -0.11
C ARG A 105 -9.61 2.54 -1.63
N GLY A 106 -9.50 3.70 -2.27
CA GLY A 106 -9.52 3.82 -3.74
C GLY A 106 -8.36 3.06 -4.39
N LEU A 107 -7.15 3.18 -3.85
CA LEU A 107 -5.98 2.42 -4.31
C LEU A 107 -6.18 0.90 -4.16
N LEU A 108 -6.74 0.46 -3.03
CA LEU A 108 -7.06 -0.94 -2.78
C LEU A 108 -8.14 -1.47 -3.74
N ASP A 109 -9.19 -0.69 -4.00
CA ASP A 109 -10.28 -1.08 -4.89
C ASP A 109 -9.83 -1.16 -6.36
N GLU A 110 -8.95 -0.26 -6.82
CA GLU A 110 -8.36 -0.29 -8.17
C GLU A 110 -7.51 -1.55 -8.40
N ARG A 111 -6.79 -2.00 -7.37
CA ARG A 111 -5.91 -3.19 -7.43
C ARG A 111 -6.62 -4.50 -7.11
N LYS A 112 -7.82 -4.46 -6.52
CA LYS A 112 -8.60 -5.65 -6.13
C LYS A 112 -8.96 -6.56 -7.32
N GLN A 113 -9.00 -5.98 -8.53
CA GLN A 113 -9.26 -6.72 -9.77
C GLN A 113 -8.02 -7.43 -10.34
N LEU A 114 -6.81 -7.04 -9.91
CA LEU A 114 -5.56 -7.50 -10.53
C LEU A 114 -4.93 -8.70 -9.81
N GLU A 115 -5.02 -8.79 -8.47
CA GLU A 115 -4.56 -9.97 -7.71
C GLU A 115 -4.96 -9.87 -6.23
N VAL A 116 -5.58 -10.92 -5.67
CA VAL A 116 -5.95 -10.97 -4.24
C VAL A 116 -4.72 -11.37 -3.41
N VAL A 117 -3.87 -10.40 -3.09
CA VAL A 117 -2.73 -10.61 -2.17
C VAL A 117 -3.22 -10.50 -0.71
N PRO A 118 -2.87 -11.42 0.20
CA PRO A 118 -3.30 -11.38 1.61
C PRO A 118 -3.00 -10.07 2.34
N SER A 119 -1.92 -9.36 1.94
CA SER A 119 -1.59 -8.04 2.48
C SER A 119 -2.68 -7.00 2.21
N TYR A 120 -3.40 -7.08 1.08
CA TYR A 120 -4.50 -6.16 0.77
C TYR A 120 -5.71 -6.38 1.65
N GLU A 121 -5.97 -7.61 2.08
CA GLU A 121 -7.04 -7.89 3.03
C GLU A 121 -6.74 -7.24 4.40
N LEU A 122 -5.48 -7.31 4.84
CA LEU A 122 -5.04 -6.63 6.07
C LEU A 122 -5.24 -5.11 5.98
N TYR A 123 -4.74 -4.49 4.90
CA TYR A 123 -4.93 -3.05 4.70
C TYR A 123 -6.41 -2.69 4.62
N GLY A 124 -7.24 -3.48 3.93
CA GLY A 124 -8.69 -3.28 3.88
C GLY A 124 -9.36 -3.37 5.26
N LYS A 125 -8.93 -4.29 6.14
CA LYS A 125 -9.38 -4.36 7.53
C LYS A 125 -8.92 -3.14 8.33
N MET A 126 -7.67 -2.71 8.17
CA MET A 126 -7.14 -1.51 8.84
C MET A 126 -7.90 -0.25 8.43
N THR A 127 -8.21 -0.07 7.14
CA THR A 127 -8.98 1.06 6.62
C THR A 127 -10.38 1.14 7.27
N LYS A 128 -11.03 -0.01 7.49
CA LYS A 128 -12.32 -0.07 8.21
C LYS A 128 -12.16 0.31 9.68
N ASN A 129 -11.15 -0.23 10.36
CA ASN A 129 -10.89 0.06 11.77
C ASN A 129 -10.56 1.55 12.00
N VAL A 130 -9.81 2.17 11.09
CA VAL A 130 -9.51 3.61 11.11
C VAL A 130 -10.79 4.44 11.06
N MET A 131 -11.74 4.10 10.19
CA MET A 131 -13.02 4.82 10.12
C MET A 131 -13.82 4.70 11.42
N VAL A 132 -13.90 3.49 11.99
CA VAL A 132 -14.60 3.26 13.26
C VAL A 132 -13.93 4.05 14.39
N LEU A 133 -12.60 4.06 14.44
CA LEU A 133 -11.87 4.81 15.48
C LEU A 133 -12.05 6.33 15.32
N ALA A 134 -12.04 6.84 14.09
CA ALA A 134 -12.28 8.25 13.81
C ALA A 134 -13.69 8.69 14.23
N SER A 135 -14.72 7.91 13.92
CA SER A 135 -16.10 8.22 14.31
C SER A 135 -16.34 8.13 15.82
N LEU A 136 -15.70 7.16 16.49
CA LEU A 136 -15.73 7.06 17.96
C LEU A 136 -15.05 8.26 18.62
N LYS A 137 -13.89 8.70 18.10
CA LYS A 137 -13.17 9.86 18.63
C LYS A 137 -13.98 11.15 18.46
N ASP A 138 -14.59 11.34 17.29
CA ASP A 138 -15.48 12.47 17.01
C ASP A 138 -16.67 12.52 17.99
N SER A 139 -17.37 11.39 18.12
CA SER A 139 -18.51 11.26 19.04
C SER A 139 -18.14 11.53 20.50
N LEU A 140 -16.96 11.04 20.92
CA LEU A 140 -16.47 11.22 22.29
C LEU A 140 -16.07 12.69 22.55
N SER A 141 -15.48 13.36 21.56
CA SER A 141 -15.16 14.79 21.65
C SER A 141 -16.42 15.65 21.80
N GLN A 142 -17.44 15.38 20.99
CA GLN A 142 -18.73 16.06 21.04
C GLN A 142 -19.43 15.84 22.39
N THR A 143 -19.41 14.61 22.88
CA THR A 143 -20.01 14.25 24.18
C THR A 143 -19.32 14.99 25.33
N ARG A 144 -17.98 15.07 25.31
CA ARG A 144 -17.22 15.85 26.31
C ARG A 144 -17.59 17.33 26.28
N PHE A 145 -17.66 17.93 25.10
CA PHE A 145 -18.04 19.33 24.94
C PHE A 145 -19.45 19.61 25.49
N GLN A 146 -20.41 18.73 25.19
CA GLN A 146 -21.77 18.83 25.74
C GLN A 146 -21.78 18.69 27.27
N MET A 147 -20.97 17.79 27.83
CA MET A 147 -20.89 17.58 29.27
C MET A 147 -20.29 18.80 29.99
N GLU A 148 -19.25 19.42 29.42
CA GLU A 148 -18.64 20.63 29.98
C GLU A 148 -19.60 21.82 29.89
N SER A 149 -20.25 22.02 28.74
CA SER A 149 -21.25 23.09 28.59
C SER A 149 -22.43 22.90 29.57
N LEU A 150 -22.89 21.67 29.79
CA LEU A 150 -23.93 21.40 30.77
C LEU A 150 -23.46 21.68 32.21
N ARG A 151 -22.20 21.34 32.52
CA ARG A 151 -21.58 21.66 33.81
C ARG A 151 -21.53 23.17 34.05
N GLU A 152 -21.09 23.95 33.06
CA GLU A 152 -21.09 25.41 33.14
C GLU A 152 -22.49 25.99 33.34
N GLN A 153 -23.49 25.47 32.62
CA GLN A 153 -24.89 25.89 32.77
C GLN A 153 -25.43 25.57 34.17
N LEU A 154 -25.12 24.40 34.72
CA LEU A 154 -25.50 24.01 36.08
C LEU A 154 -24.84 24.89 37.13
N GLU A 155 -23.55 25.22 36.95
CA GLU A 155 -22.82 26.10 37.86
C GLU A 155 -23.33 27.54 37.78
N ALA A 156 -23.62 28.05 36.59
CA ALA A 156 -24.27 29.34 36.39
C ALA A 156 -25.67 29.37 37.04
N CYS A 157 -26.46 28.30 36.88
CA CYS A 157 -27.76 28.16 37.52
C CYS A 157 -27.62 28.20 39.04
N GLY A 158 -26.73 27.38 39.61
CA GLY A 158 -26.46 27.34 41.06
C GLY A 158 -25.97 28.67 41.63
N ASN A 159 -25.12 29.38 40.89
CA ASN A 159 -24.68 30.73 41.25
C ASN A 159 -25.82 31.75 41.19
N SER A 160 -26.69 31.65 40.18
CA SER A 160 -27.89 32.49 40.07
C SER A 160 -28.87 32.21 41.22
N THR A 161 -29.09 30.94 41.57
CA THR A 161 -29.95 30.56 42.70
C THR A 161 -29.37 31.04 44.02
N LYS A 162 -28.05 30.89 44.24
CA LYS A 162 -27.38 31.44 45.43
C LYS A 162 -27.51 32.97 45.52
N LYS A 163 -27.36 33.69 44.40
CA LYS A 163 -27.55 35.14 44.35
C LYS A 163 -29.00 35.54 44.64
N ALA A 164 -29.97 34.84 44.05
CA ALA A 164 -31.39 35.07 44.31
C ALA A 164 -31.76 34.77 45.77
N MET A 165 -31.24 33.69 46.33
CA MET A 165 -31.46 33.28 47.71
C MET A 165 -30.82 34.27 48.70
N LYS A 166 -29.62 34.81 48.41
CA LYS A 166 -29.03 35.93 49.18
C LYS A 166 -29.91 37.18 49.16
N LYS A 167 -30.50 37.51 48.01
CA LYS A 167 -31.40 38.67 47.85
C LYS A 167 -32.74 38.47 48.57
N LEU A 168 -33.21 37.23 48.71
CA LEU A 168 -34.46 36.87 49.40
C LEU A 168 -34.28 36.74 50.93
N ASN A 169 -33.14 36.25 51.41
CA ASN A 169 -32.89 36.05 52.85
C ASN A 169 -32.45 37.31 53.61
N GLY A 170 -32.51 38.49 53.00
CA GLY A 170 -32.40 39.76 53.71
C GLY A 170 -30.98 40.11 54.17
N TYR A 171 -30.17 40.61 53.23
CA TYR A 171 -29.52 41.93 53.30
C TYR A 171 -29.63 42.57 51.92
#